data_AF-A0A956BM40-F1
#
_entry.id   AF-A0A956BM40-F1
#
_cell.length_a   1.000
_cell.length_b   1.000
_cell.length_c   1.000
_cell.angle_alpha   90.00
_cell.angle_beta   90.00
_cell.angle_gamma   90.00
#
_symmetry.space_group_name_H-M   'P 1'
#
loop_
_entity.id
_entity.type
_entity.pdbx_description
1 polymer ?
#
loop_
_entity_poly.entity_id
_entity_poly.type
_entity_poly.pdbx_seq_one_letter_code
_entity_poly.pdbx_strand_id
1 'polypeptide(L)'
;MRAALPACDGWSARWVSERHERVEIDSGITKAPWVMEDEGVMLTVQVGSGRGYAATADTSPSGLREAATRAKGWAEHARDAGIFDMSATPFTAAVGSWSGPVARPMSDVPFAERLALLSAASAPIVGFAPVVQWTANLWSRHLRTRLVTSAGGDLQQETSMVVPLLMAFAKDGRDTLARSTGRHNGA
;
A
#
# COMPACT_ATOMS: atom_id res chain seq x y z
N MET A 1 4.49 -15.61 13.94
CA MET A 1 3.55 -14.54 14.36
C MET A 1 2.78 -14.89 15.64
N ARG A 2 1.90 -15.91 15.68
CA ARG A 2 1.08 -16.22 16.88
C ARG A 2 1.89 -16.41 18.18
N ALA A 3 3.00 -17.15 18.13
CA ALA A 3 3.84 -17.48 19.30
C ALA A 3 4.59 -16.28 19.92
N ALA A 4 4.57 -15.10 19.27
CA ALA A 4 5.26 -13.91 19.74
C ALA A 4 4.33 -12.92 20.48
N LEU A 5 3.05 -13.24 20.63
CA LEU A 5 2.05 -12.31 21.16
C LEU A 5 1.70 -12.62 22.63
N PRO A 6 1.51 -11.58 23.46
CA PRO A 6 1.30 -11.74 24.89
C PRO A 6 -0.04 -12.41 25.20
N ALA A 7 -0.12 -13.09 26.34
CA ALA A 7 -1.40 -13.47 26.93
C ALA A 7 -2.16 -12.18 27.33
N CYS A 8 -3.32 -11.97 26.74
CA CYS A 8 -4.22 -10.83 26.93
C CYS A 8 -5.64 -11.22 26.48
N ASP A 9 -6.62 -10.35 26.73
CA ASP A 9 -8.04 -10.63 26.46
C ASP A 9 -8.34 -10.80 24.97
N GLY A 10 -7.53 -10.17 24.10
CA GLY A 10 -7.55 -10.45 22.68
C GLY A 10 -6.50 -9.67 21.91
N TRP A 11 -6.21 -10.13 20.69
CA TRP A 11 -5.29 -9.44 19.80
C TRP A 11 -5.59 -9.71 18.32
N SER A 12 -5.11 -8.80 17.47
CA SER A 12 -4.95 -9.02 16.04
C SER A 12 -3.57 -8.59 15.56
N ALA A 13 -3.04 -9.32 14.59
CA ALA A 13 -1.80 -9.01 13.91
C ALA A 13 -2.06 -8.91 12.41
N ARG A 14 -1.87 -7.71 11.84
CA ARG A 14 -2.02 -7.43 10.42
C ARG A 14 -0.66 -7.22 9.79
N TRP A 15 -0.20 -8.21 9.04
CA TRP A 15 0.96 -8.10 8.19
C TRP A 15 0.59 -7.45 6.86
N VAL A 16 1.48 -6.60 6.36
CA VAL A 16 1.38 -5.92 5.06
C VAL A 16 2.73 -6.03 4.38
N SER A 17 2.74 -6.41 3.11
CA SER A 17 3.89 -6.31 2.21
C SER A 17 3.43 -5.62 0.93
N GLU A 18 4.16 -4.60 0.54
CA GLU A 18 3.84 -3.76 -0.60
C GLU A 18 5.06 -3.58 -1.49
N ARG A 19 4.87 -3.76 -2.80
CA ARG A 19 5.86 -3.43 -3.82
C ARG A 19 5.25 -2.44 -4.79
N HIS A 20 5.94 -1.32 -4.95
CA HIS A 20 5.63 -0.35 -5.99
C HIS A 20 6.72 -0.33 -7.04
N GLU A 21 6.29 -0.06 -8.26
CA GLU A 21 7.20 0.23 -9.35
C GLU A 21 6.62 1.35 -10.21
N ARG A 22 7.47 2.28 -10.64
CA ARG A 22 7.13 3.33 -11.61
C ARG A 22 8.14 3.31 -12.75
N VAL A 23 7.60 3.19 -13.96
CA VAL A 23 8.33 3.40 -15.22
C VAL A 23 7.79 4.66 -15.86
N GLU A 24 8.66 5.54 -16.33
CA GLU A 24 8.29 6.87 -16.78
C GLU A 24 9.10 7.33 -17.99
N ILE A 25 8.42 8.00 -18.93
CA ILE A 25 9.02 8.79 -19.99
C ILE A 25 8.58 10.23 -19.80
N ASP A 26 9.55 11.13 -19.75
CA ASP A 26 9.34 12.58 -19.63
C ASP A 26 9.90 13.27 -20.86
N SER A 27 8.99 13.79 -21.69
CA SER A 27 9.31 14.54 -22.91
C SER A 27 10.32 13.81 -23.82
N GLY A 28 10.14 12.50 -23.97
CA GLY A 28 11.00 11.62 -24.77
C GLY A 28 12.21 11.04 -24.02
N ILE A 29 12.45 11.46 -22.79
CA ILE A 29 13.54 10.96 -21.94
C ILE A 29 13.00 9.85 -21.04
N THR A 30 13.51 8.63 -21.22
CA THR A 30 13.21 7.53 -20.29
C THR A 30 13.89 7.81 -18.95
N LYS A 31 13.12 7.82 -17.86
CA LYS A 31 13.65 7.95 -16.50
C LYS A 31 14.13 6.60 -15.97
N ALA A 32 15.03 6.64 -14.98
CA ALA A 32 15.37 5.44 -14.23
C ALA A 32 14.11 4.85 -13.56
N PRO A 33 13.91 3.53 -13.59
CA PRO A 33 12.82 2.90 -12.87
C PRO A 33 12.90 3.22 -11.39
N TRP A 34 11.76 3.55 -10.79
CA TRP A 34 11.64 3.70 -9.35
C TRP A 34 10.95 2.47 -8.77
N VAL A 35 11.55 1.89 -7.73
CA VAL A 35 11.01 0.73 -7.02
C VAL A 35 11.03 1.04 -5.53
N MET A 36 9.94 0.70 -4.84
CA MET A 36 9.84 0.76 -3.39
C MET A 36 9.24 -0.54 -2.88
N GLU A 37 9.84 -1.10 -1.85
CA GLU A 37 9.30 -2.23 -1.10
C GLU A 37 9.13 -1.80 0.35
N ASP A 38 7.97 -2.11 0.92
CA ASP A 38 7.66 -1.88 2.33
C ASP A 38 7.02 -3.14 2.91
N GLU A 39 7.36 -3.45 4.16
CA GLU A 39 6.80 -4.57 4.89
C GLU A 39 6.72 -4.24 6.39
N GLY A 40 5.62 -4.63 7.01
CA GLY A 40 5.48 -4.48 8.45
C GLY A 40 4.29 -5.21 9.04
N VAL A 41 4.24 -5.23 10.37
CA VAL A 41 3.13 -5.80 11.13
C VAL A 41 2.57 -4.74 12.06
N MET A 42 1.26 -4.51 11.96
CA MET A 42 0.49 -3.74 12.93
C MET A 42 -0.18 -4.72 13.91
N LEU A 43 0.07 -4.51 15.20
CA LEU A 43 -0.53 -5.26 16.28
C LEU A 43 -1.60 -4.40 16.96
N THR A 44 -2.71 -5.03 17.29
CA THR A 44 -3.77 -4.47 18.13
C THR A 44 -3.98 -5.42 19.28
N VAL A 45 -3.95 -4.90 20.51
CA VAL A 45 -4.06 -5.67 21.76
C VAL A 45 -5.21 -5.10 22.58
N GLN A 46 -5.95 -5.97 23.25
CA GLN A 46 -7.05 -5.63 24.13
C GLN A 46 -6.75 -6.04 25.57
N VAL A 47 -7.06 -5.15 26.52
CA VAL A 47 -7.03 -5.38 27.97
C VAL A 47 -8.28 -4.74 28.57
N GLY A 48 -9.22 -5.56 29.06
CA GLY A 48 -10.55 -5.15 29.49
C GLY A 48 -11.31 -4.42 28.38
N SER A 49 -11.81 -3.23 28.72
CA SER A 49 -12.44 -2.28 27.80
C SER A 49 -11.45 -1.50 26.94
N GLY A 50 -10.14 -1.59 27.20
CA GLY A 50 -9.09 -0.82 26.53
C GLY A 50 -8.53 -1.53 25.31
N ARG A 51 -8.19 -0.76 24.27
CA ARG A 51 -7.52 -1.26 23.06
C ARG A 51 -6.35 -0.36 22.69
N GLY A 52 -5.20 -0.97 22.43
CA GLY A 52 -3.97 -0.30 22.05
C GLY A 52 -3.35 -0.92 20.81
N TYR A 53 -2.52 -0.14 20.12
CA TYR A 53 -1.89 -0.57 18.88
C TYR A 53 -0.43 -0.12 18.80
N ALA A 54 0.37 -0.89 18.06
CA ALA A 54 1.73 -0.55 17.70
C ALA A 54 2.12 -1.27 16.41
N ALA A 55 3.07 -0.71 15.67
CA ALA A 55 3.60 -1.32 14.46
C ALA A 55 5.12 -1.55 14.56
N THR A 56 5.63 -2.45 13.71
CA THR A 56 7.06 -2.74 13.54
C THR A 56 7.35 -3.17 12.11
N ALA A 57 8.49 -2.73 11.57
CA ALA A 57 9.09 -3.29 10.36
C ALA A 57 9.99 -4.50 10.66
N ASP A 58 10.44 -4.67 11.91
CA ASP A 58 11.09 -5.90 12.36
C ASP A 58 10.05 -7.00 12.57
N THR A 59 9.95 -7.90 11.57
CA THR A 59 9.03 -9.04 11.54
C THR A 59 9.55 -10.26 12.32
N SER A 60 10.74 -10.14 12.94
CA SER A 60 11.29 -11.18 13.80
C SER A 60 10.44 -11.40 15.05
N PRO A 61 10.56 -12.56 15.72
CA PRO A 61 9.86 -12.80 16.98
C PRO A 61 10.12 -11.73 18.05
N SER A 62 11.32 -11.12 18.11
CA SER A 62 11.64 -10.04 19.06
C SER A 62 10.91 -8.75 18.71
N GLY A 63 10.97 -8.28 17.46
CA GLY A 63 10.28 -7.06 17.05
C GLY A 63 8.75 -7.15 17.24
N LEU A 64 8.18 -8.33 16.96
CA LEU A 64 6.78 -8.61 17.24
C LEU A 64 6.44 -8.55 18.74
N ARG A 65 7.28 -9.14 19.61
CA ARG A 65 7.09 -9.06 21.07
C ARG A 65 7.18 -7.62 21.57
N GLU A 66 8.15 -6.85 21.09
CA GLU A 66 8.32 -5.45 21.49
C GLU A 66 7.12 -4.59 21.07
N ALA A 67 6.67 -4.71 19.82
CA ALA A 67 5.46 -4.04 19.36
C ALA A 67 4.23 -4.47 20.16
N ALA A 68 4.10 -5.76 20.48
CA ALA A 68 2.98 -6.26 21.27
C ALA A 68 2.97 -5.69 22.70
N THR A 69 4.14 -5.59 23.33
CA THR A 69 4.30 -4.98 24.65
C THR A 69 3.91 -3.50 24.62
N ARG A 70 4.34 -2.74 23.60
CA ARG A 70 3.91 -1.34 23.43
C ARG A 70 2.40 -1.22 23.23
N ALA A 71 1.82 -2.05 22.37
CA ALA A 71 0.37 -2.08 22.13
C ALA A 71 -0.42 -2.42 23.41
N LYS A 72 0.08 -3.37 24.21
CA LYS A 72 -0.51 -3.73 25.50
C LYS A 72 -0.47 -2.56 26.49
N GLY A 73 0.68 -1.87 26.60
CA GLY A 73 0.80 -0.69 27.44
C GLY A 73 -0.23 0.38 27.07
N TRP A 74 -0.45 0.64 25.78
CA TRP A 74 -1.51 1.54 25.34
C TRP A 74 -2.91 1.05 25.67
N ALA A 75 -3.17 -0.26 25.55
CA ALA A 75 -4.47 -0.84 25.91
C ALA A 75 -4.78 -0.67 27.40
N GLU A 76 -3.79 -0.86 28.27
CA GLU A 76 -3.93 -0.68 29.72
C GLU A 76 -4.24 0.77 30.09
N HIS A 77 -3.57 1.75 29.46
CA HIS A 77 -3.87 3.17 29.67
C HIS A 77 -5.26 3.55 29.14
N ALA A 78 -5.65 2.99 27.99
CA ALA A 78 -6.94 3.28 27.36
C ALA A 78 -8.13 2.65 28.10
N ARG A 79 -7.93 1.60 28.90
CA ARG A 79 -9.00 0.92 29.65
C ARG A 79 -9.74 1.88 30.60
N ASP A 80 -9.00 2.75 31.28
CA ASP A 80 -9.55 3.62 32.34
C ASP A 80 -9.89 5.04 31.84
N ALA A 81 -9.45 5.38 30.62
CA ALA A 81 -9.65 6.70 29.99
C ALA A 81 -10.50 6.65 28.70
N GLY A 82 -10.88 5.45 28.24
CA GLY A 82 -11.62 5.24 27.01
C GLY A 82 -13.10 5.59 27.14
N ILE A 83 -13.63 6.28 26.11
CA ILE A 83 -15.07 6.61 26.04
C ILE A 83 -15.90 5.38 25.63
N PHE A 84 -15.31 4.47 24.86
CA PHE A 84 -15.96 3.27 24.35
C PHE A 84 -15.46 2.02 25.06
N ASP A 85 -16.39 1.11 25.39
CA ASP A 85 -16.05 -0.22 25.84
C ASP A 85 -15.65 -1.10 24.65
N MET A 86 -14.35 -1.28 24.46
CA MET A 86 -13.83 -2.09 23.36
C MET A 86 -14.05 -3.59 23.56
N SER A 87 -14.46 -4.03 24.77
CA SER A 87 -14.79 -5.44 25.01
C SER A 87 -16.03 -5.90 24.26
N ALA A 88 -16.93 -4.96 23.92
CA ALA A 88 -18.12 -5.21 23.10
C ALA A 88 -17.81 -5.35 21.59
N THR A 89 -16.58 -5.09 21.15
CA THR A 89 -16.18 -5.19 19.73
C THR A 89 -15.24 -6.38 19.53
N PRO A 90 -15.74 -7.61 19.32
CA PRO A 90 -14.89 -8.80 19.26
C PRO A 90 -13.96 -8.79 18.04
N PHE A 91 -12.82 -9.47 18.18
CA PHE A 91 -11.97 -9.78 17.03
C PHE A 91 -12.67 -10.79 16.11
N THR A 92 -12.47 -10.65 14.80
CA THR A 92 -13.04 -11.59 13.83
C THR A 92 -12.47 -13.00 13.99
N ALA A 93 -13.32 -14.01 13.84
CA ALA A 93 -12.94 -15.42 13.71
C ALA A 93 -12.97 -15.90 12.24
N ALA A 94 -13.20 -14.98 11.28
CA ALA A 94 -13.30 -15.33 9.87
C ALA A 94 -11.98 -15.88 9.33
N VAL A 95 -12.09 -16.89 8.47
CA VAL A 95 -10.97 -17.52 7.78
C VAL A 95 -11.25 -17.49 6.29
N GLY A 96 -10.25 -17.12 5.50
CA GLY A 96 -10.39 -17.05 4.06
C GLY A 96 -9.20 -16.43 3.37
N SER A 97 -9.13 -16.67 2.06
CA SER A 97 -8.14 -16.07 1.18
C SER A 97 -8.85 -15.48 -0.02
N TRP A 98 -8.44 -14.29 -0.44
CA TRP A 98 -8.91 -13.68 -1.67
C TRP A 98 -7.75 -13.05 -2.44
N SER A 99 -7.73 -13.24 -3.75
CA SER A 99 -6.77 -12.60 -4.64
C SER A 99 -7.53 -11.88 -5.75
N GLY A 100 -7.11 -10.65 -6.06
CA GLY A 100 -7.65 -9.90 -7.19
C GLY A 100 -7.37 -10.59 -8.52
N PRO A 101 -8.22 -10.40 -9.54
CA PRO A 101 -8.00 -11.01 -10.85
C PRO A 101 -6.76 -10.41 -11.52
N VAL A 102 -5.76 -11.23 -11.81
CA VAL A 102 -4.54 -10.83 -12.52
C VAL A 102 -4.28 -11.83 -13.64
N ALA A 103 -4.43 -11.38 -14.89
CA ALA A 103 -4.11 -12.22 -16.05
C ALA A 103 -2.60 -12.33 -16.28
N ARG A 104 -1.88 -11.20 -16.08
CA ARG A 104 -0.42 -11.13 -16.17
C ARG A 104 0.11 -10.19 -15.10
N PRO A 105 0.92 -10.68 -14.13
CA PRO A 105 1.57 -9.83 -13.15
C PRO A 105 2.48 -8.79 -13.81
N MET A 106 2.57 -7.59 -13.22
CA MET A 106 3.44 -6.55 -13.78
C MET A 106 4.90 -6.99 -13.80
N SER A 107 5.35 -7.76 -12.80
CA SER A 107 6.69 -8.37 -12.74
C SER A 107 7.06 -9.17 -14.00
N ASP A 108 6.07 -9.74 -14.67
CA ASP A 108 6.25 -10.63 -15.83
C ASP A 108 6.18 -9.86 -17.15
N VAL A 109 5.94 -8.55 -17.10
CA VAL A 109 6.00 -7.65 -18.26
C VAL A 109 7.43 -7.14 -18.40
N PRO A 110 8.16 -7.46 -19.48
CA PRO A 110 9.51 -6.94 -19.72
C PRO A 110 9.54 -5.42 -19.74
N PHE A 111 10.60 -4.82 -19.20
CA PHE A 111 10.76 -3.36 -19.15
C PHE A 111 10.58 -2.68 -20.53
N ALA A 112 11.13 -3.27 -21.59
CA ALA A 112 10.98 -2.75 -22.95
C ALA A 112 9.51 -2.72 -23.42
N GLU A 113 8.70 -3.71 -23.04
CA GLU A 113 7.27 -3.75 -23.35
C GLU A 113 6.52 -2.64 -22.61
N ARG A 114 6.89 -2.36 -21.36
CA ARG A 114 6.34 -1.24 -20.57
C ARG A 114 6.65 0.11 -21.21
N LEU A 115 7.89 0.30 -21.67
CA LEU A 115 8.27 1.51 -22.38
C LEU A 115 7.54 1.64 -23.71
N ALA A 116 7.37 0.55 -24.46
CA ALA A 116 6.61 0.55 -25.70
C ALA A 116 5.15 0.98 -25.48
N LEU A 117 4.51 0.52 -24.39
CA LEU A 117 3.18 0.97 -23.99
C LEU A 117 3.14 2.48 -23.73
N LEU A 118 4.14 3.02 -23.01
CA LEU A 118 4.24 4.44 -22.73
C LEU A 118 4.47 5.27 -24.00
N SER A 119 5.35 4.82 -24.89
CA SER A 119 5.60 5.47 -26.19
C SER A 119 4.35 5.47 -27.07
N ALA A 120 3.61 4.36 -27.12
CA ALA A 120 2.36 4.28 -27.86
C ALA A 120 1.29 5.21 -27.28
N ALA A 121 1.17 5.28 -25.96
CA ALA A 121 0.20 6.15 -25.27
C ALA A 121 0.52 7.65 -25.44
N SER A 122 1.80 8.03 -25.53
CA SER A 122 2.21 9.44 -25.70
C SER A 122 2.31 9.89 -27.16
N ALA A 123 2.31 8.97 -28.14
CA ALA A 123 2.45 9.31 -29.56
C ALA A 123 1.53 10.44 -30.06
N PRO A 124 0.24 10.54 -29.66
CA PRO A 124 -0.65 11.61 -30.14
C PRO A 124 -0.28 13.02 -29.67
N ILE A 125 0.47 13.16 -28.57
CA ILE A 125 0.88 14.47 -28.04
C ILE A 125 2.32 14.83 -28.40
N VAL A 126 3.10 13.87 -28.90
CA VAL A 126 4.45 14.12 -29.40
C VAL A 126 4.38 14.96 -30.67
N GLY A 127 5.05 16.11 -30.67
CA GLY A 127 5.08 17.03 -31.81
C GLY A 127 3.83 17.93 -31.95
N PHE A 128 2.87 17.84 -31.04
CA PHE A 128 1.75 18.79 -31.01
C PHE A 128 2.26 20.15 -30.50
N ALA A 129 2.36 21.14 -31.40
CA ALA A 129 3.09 22.39 -31.18
C ALA A 129 2.76 23.14 -29.87
N PRO A 130 1.51 23.19 -29.37
CA PRO A 130 1.22 23.84 -28.09
C PRO A 130 1.83 23.13 -26.87
N VAL A 131 2.11 21.82 -26.94
CA VAL A 131 2.64 21.03 -25.82
C VAL A 131 4.14 21.26 -25.67
N VAL A 132 4.53 21.82 -24.54
CA VAL A 132 5.93 22.13 -24.21
C VAL A 132 6.59 21.08 -23.32
N GLN A 133 5.80 20.31 -22.58
CA GLN A 133 6.27 19.23 -21.72
C GLN A 133 5.18 18.18 -21.58
N TRP A 134 5.58 16.91 -21.48
CA TRP A 134 4.67 15.83 -21.15
C TRP A 134 5.35 14.73 -20.35
N THR A 135 4.55 13.95 -19.64
CA THR A 135 4.99 12.79 -18.87
C THR A 135 4.02 11.65 -19.08
N ALA A 136 4.53 10.47 -19.40
CA ALA A 136 3.77 9.22 -19.44
C ALA A 136 4.39 8.25 -18.43
N ASN A 137 3.59 7.68 -17.54
CA ASN A 137 4.07 6.67 -16.60
C ASN A 137 3.10 5.50 -16.40
N LEU A 138 3.68 4.38 -16.00
CA LEU A 138 2.97 3.22 -15.48
C LEU A 138 3.42 3.07 -14.03
N TRP A 139 2.50 3.31 -13.10
CA TRP A 139 2.69 2.97 -11.69
C TRP A 139 1.97 1.67 -11.39
N SER A 140 2.71 0.67 -10.93
CA SER A 140 2.15 -0.59 -10.46
C SER A 140 2.34 -0.74 -8.97
N ARG A 141 1.33 -1.33 -8.31
CA ARG A 141 1.37 -1.71 -6.91
C ARG A 141 0.94 -3.15 -6.77
N HIS A 142 1.72 -3.91 -6.01
CA HIS A 142 1.38 -5.26 -5.57
C HIS A 142 1.31 -5.25 -4.04
N LEU A 143 0.16 -5.60 -3.48
CA LEU A 143 -0.14 -5.53 -2.05
C LEU A 143 -0.57 -6.91 -1.56
N ARG A 144 0.12 -7.41 -0.53
CA ARG A 144 -0.27 -8.61 0.20
C ARG A 144 -0.56 -8.22 1.64
N THR A 145 -1.67 -8.73 2.17
CA THR A 145 -2.03 -8.52 3.57
C THR A 145 -2.44 -9.84 4.18
N ARG A 146 -2.12 -10.02 5.46
CA ARG A 146 -2.60 -11.14 6.27
C ARG A 146 -3.01 -10.65 7.64
N LEU A 147 -4.25 -10.91 8.03
CA LEU A 147 -4.78 -10.62 9.35
C LEU A 147 -4.96 -11.93 10.13
N VAL A 148 -4.32 -12.03 11.29
CA VAL A 148 -4.50 -13.16 12.20
C VAL A 148 -5.01 -12.64 13.54
N THR A 149 -5.95 -13.33 14.17
CA THR A 149 -6.53 -12.92 15.46
C THR A 149 -6.45 -14.00 16.53
N SER A 150 -6.56 -13.58 17.79
CA SER A 150 -6.71 -14.48 18.95
C SER A 150 -8.01 -15.29 18.91
N ALA A 151 -9.05 -14.77 18.25
CA ALA A 151 -10.35 -15.44 18.06
C ALA A 151 -10.33 -16.54 16.97
N GLY A 152 -9.16 -16.87 16.42
CA GLY A 152 -9.00 -17.91 15.40
C GLY A 152 -9.05 -17.42 13.95
N GLY A 153 -9.26 -16.12 13.73
CA GLY A 153 -9.29 -15.55 12.39
C GLY A 153 -7.94 -15.65 11.67
N ASP A 154 -8.00 -15.88 10.36
CA ASP A 154 -6.86 -15.90 9.43
C ASP A 154 -7.36 -15.50 8.03
N LEU A 155 -7.20 -14.22 7.70
CA LEU A 155 -7.63 -13.64 6.43
C LEU A 155 -6.41 -13.24 5.61
N GLN A 156 -6.35 -13.68 4.37
CA GLN A 156 -5.30 -13.33 3.42
C GLN A 156 -5.91 -12.59 2.23
N GLN A 157 -5.26 -11.51 1.82
CA GLN A 157 -5.67 -10.74 0.66
C GLN A 157 -4.48 -10.32 -0.18
N GLU A 158 -4.58 -10.52 -1.49
CA GLU A 158 -3.59 -10.12 -2.47
C GLU A 158 -4.24 -9.26 -3.57
N THR A 159 -3.69 -8.08 -3.82
CA THR A 159 -4.17 -7.19 -4.88
C THR A 159 -3.01 -6.69 -5.73
N SER A 160 -3.25 -6.62 -7.03
CA SER A 160 -2.35 -5.94 -7.96
C SER A 160 -3.14 -4.86 -8.69
N MET A 161 -2.54 -3.69 -8.87
CA MET A 161 -3.13 -2.60 -9.64
C MET A 161 -2.06 -1.94 -10.50
N VAL A 162 -2.47 -1.48 -11.69
CA VAL A 162 -1.66 -0.65 -12.57
C VAL A 162 -2.45 0.63 -12.83
N VAL A 163 -1.80 1.77 -12.61
CA VAL A 163 -2.36 3.09 -12.83
C VAL A 163 -1.51 3.76 -13.91
N PRO A 164 -2.02 3.86 -15.15
CA PRO A 164 -1.38 4.65 -16.19
C PRO A 164 -1.65 6.14 -15.95
N LEU A 165 -0.63 6.97 -16.16
CA LEU A 165 -0.77 8.43 -16.18
C LEU A 165 -0.20 8.97 -17.48
N LEU A 166 -0.94 9.84 -18.15
CA LEU A 166 -0.42 10.77 -19.13
C LEU A 166 -0.73 12.19 -18.63
N MET A 167 0.27 13.05 -18.61
CA MET A 167 0.17 14.47 -18.26
C MET A 167 0.84 15.30 -19.35
N ALA A 168 0.21 16.38 -19.78
CA ALA A 168 0.75 17.30 -20.77
C ALA A 168 0.56 18.74 -20.32
N PHE A 169 1.56 19.56 -20.60
CA PHE A 169 1.57 21.00 -20.37
C PHE A 169 1.60 21.70 -21.72
N ALA A 170 0.58 22.49 -22.01
CA ALA A 170 0.53 23.35 -23.17
C ALA A 170 0.81 24.80 -22.77
N LYS A 171 1.45 25.57 -23.65
CA LYS A 171 1.81 26.97 -23.41
C LYS A 171 1.38 27.85 -24.57
N ASP A 172 0.77 28.98 -24.25
CA ASP A 172 0.49 30.07 -25.18
C ASP A 172 0.89 31.41 -24.54
N GLY A 173 1.92 32.06 -25.07
CA GLY A 173 2.50 33.26 -24.47
C GLY A 173 2.96 33.04 -23.02
N ARG A 174 2.27 33.66 -22.06
CA ARG A 174 2.53 33.51 -20.61
C ARG A 174 1.63 32.48 -19.95
N ASP A 175 0.61 32.00 -20.64
CA ASP A 175 -0.37 31.08 -20.09
C ASP A 175 0.13 29.64 -20.24
N THR A 176 -0.04 28.85 -19.19
CA THR A 176 0.29 27.42 -19.19
C THR A 176 -0.90 26.63 -18.68
N LEU A 177 -1.26 25.59 -19.41
CA LEU A 177 -2.40 24.73 -19.12
C LEU A 177 -1.93 23.28 -18.98
N ALA A 178 -2.30 22.65 -17.87
CA ALA A 178 -2.06 21.23 -17.66
C ALA A 178 -3.33 20.40 -17.91
N ARG A 179 -3.17 19.23 -18.53
CA ARG A 179 -4.19 18.18 -18.65
C ARG A 179 -3.59 16.83 -18.29
N SER A 180 -4.40 15.95 -17.72
CA SER A 180 -4.01 14.57 -17.43
C SER A 180 -5.17 13.59 -17.58
N THR A 181 -4.85 12.31 -17.77
CA THR A 181 -5.84 11.23 -17.92
C THR A 181 -6.48 10.75 -16.62
N GLY A 182 -6.12 11.32 -15.47
CA GLY A 182 -6.68 10.98 -14.17
C GLY A 182 -5.62 10.92 -13.05
N ARG A 183 -6.03 11.34 -11.85
CA ARG A 183 -5.32 11.39 -10.56
C ARG A 183 -3.79 11.56 -10.64
N HIS A 184 -3.32 12.79 -10.43
CA HIS A 184 -1.96 13.02 -9.92
C HIS A 184 -1.84 12.28 -8.59
N ASN A 185 -1.12 11.15 -8.59
CA ASN A 185 -0.70 10.49 -7.37
C ASN A 185 0.38 11.39 -6.77
N GLY A 186 -0.03 12.34 -5.92
CA GLY A 186 0.89 13.11 -5.11
C GLY A 186 1.80 12.13 -4.38
N ALA A 187 3.07 12.16 -4.76
CA ALA A 187 4.16 11.74 -3.90
C ALA A 187 4.53 12.94 -3.04
#